data_AF-A0A7Y3UJY3-F1
#
_entry.id   AF-A0A7Y3UJY3-F1
#
_cell.length_a   1.000
_cell.length_b   1.000
_cell.length_c   1.000
_cell.angle_alpha   90.00
_cell.angle_beta   90.00
_cell.angle_gamma   90.00
#
_symmetry.space_group_name_H-M   'P 1'
#
loop_
_entity.id
_entity.type
_entity.pdbx_description
1 polymer ?
#
loop_
_entity_poly.entity_id
_entity_poly.type
_entity_poly.pdbx_seq_one_letter_code
_entity_poly.pdbx_strand_id
1 'polypeptide(L)'
;MPKMTSPAPSSTLTTSTVTFQWNAGNQEDLYRLHVGTTGSGSKNIRKQNGFTQTSLTVTGVPINVNTVYVRLWYRTGANWSFIDYAYQT
;
A
#
# COMPACT_ATOMS: atom_id res chain seq x y z
N MET A 1 -12.70 -9.14 -1.09
CA MET A 1 -11.87 -7.99 -1.46
C MET A 1 -10.57 -8.00 -0.67
N PRO A 2 -9.45 -7.59 -1.28
CA PRO A 2 -8.17 -7.50 -0.61
C PRO A 2 -8.19 -6.40 0.45
N LYS A 3 -7.41 -6.57 1.52
CA LYS A 3 -7.24 -5.60 2.59
C LYS A 3 -5.84 -5.74 3.18
N MET A 4 -5.24 -4.62 3.56
CA MET A 4 -3.93 -4.61 4.22
C MET A 4 -4.01 -5.33 5.57
N THR A 5 -3.12 -6.29 5.77
CA THR A 5 -2.97 -7.09 6.99
C THR A 5 -1.70 -6.70 7.76
N SER A 6 -0.66 -6.26 7.05
CA SER A 6 0.59 -5.80 7.67
C SER A 6 1.21 -4.63 6.88
N PRO A 7 1.74 -3.59 7.54
CA PRO A 7 1.50 -3.27 8.95
C PRO A 7 0.00 -3.05 9.21
N ALA A 8 -0.43 -3.27 10.46
CA ALA A 8 -1.83 -3.14 10.83
C ALA A 8 -2.35 -1.75 10.41
N PRO A 9 -3.52 -1.64 9.73
CA PRO A 9 -4.05 -0.35 9.29
C PRO A 9 -4.08 0.69 10.42
N SER A 10 -3.62 1.91 10.14
CA SER A 10 -3.51 3.01 11.10
C SER A 10 -2.44 2.83 12.20
N SER A 11 -1.53 1.86 12.08
CA SER A 11 -0.38 1.74 12.98
C SER A 11 0.70 2.79 12.69
N THR A 12 1.68 2.89 13.59
CA THR A 12 2.90 3.67 13.39
C THR A 12 3.97 2.82 12.69
N LEU A 13 4.63 3.38 11.67
CA LEU A 13 5.80 2.78 11.04
C LEU A 13 7.05 3.27 11.77
N THR A 14 7.83 2.34 12.30
CA THR A 14 9.04 2.67 13.09
C THR A 14 10.34 2.44 12.30
N THR A 15 10.25 1.99 11.06
CA THR A 15 11.38 1.64 10.19
C THR A 15 11.24 2.28 8.82
N SER A 16 12.36 2.59 8.18
CA SER A 16 12.39 3.13 6.82
C SER A 16 12.23 2.07 5.73
N THR A 17 12.27 0.79 6.13
CA THR A 17 11.98 -0.36 5.28
C THR A 17 10.79 -1.09 5.86
N VAL A 18 9.70 -1.12 5.09
CA VAL A 18 8.40 -1.63 5.52
C VAL A 18 7.91 -2.65 4.50
N THR A 19 7.50 -3.82 4.96
CA THR A 19 6.85 -4.82 4.11
C THR A 19 5.35 -4.71 4.27
N PHE A 20 4.69 -4.18 3.24
CA PHE A 20 3.24 -4.15 3.14
C PHE A 20 2.73 -5.50 2.66
N GLN A 21 1.71 -6.04 3.32
CA GLN A 21 1.07 -7.32 3.01
C GLN A 21 -0.44 -7.19 3.09
N TRP A 22 -1.15 -7.85 2.19
CA TRP A 22 -2.61 -7.90 2.16
C TRP A 22 -3.10 -9.32 1.88
N ASN A 23 -4.39 -9.60 2.17
CA ASN A 23 -5.02 -10.80 1.65
C ASN A 23 -5.35 -10.62 0.16
N ALA A 24 -5.29 -11.69 -0.65
CA ALA A 24 -5.61 -11.62 -2.09
C ALA A 24 -7.05 -11.13 -2.35
N GLY A 25 -8.00 -11.54 -1.51
CA GLY A 25 -9.41 -11.48 -1.87
C GLY A 25 -9.80 -12.74 -2.64
N ASN A 26 -10.92 -12.69 -3.36
CA ASN A 26 -11.54 -13.87 -3.98
C ASN A 26 -11.60 -13.79 -5.50
N GLN A 27 -11.60 -12.59 -6.07
CA GLN A 27 -11.83 -12.34 -7.50
C GLN A 27 -10.71 -11.50 -8.12
N GLU A 28 -9.71 -11.12 -7.32
CA GLU A 28 -8.70 -10.15 -7.70
C GLU A 28 -7.49 -10.82 -8.34
N ASP A 29 -7.10 -10.35 -9.53
CA ASP A 29 -6.06 -10.96 -10.38
C ASP A 29 -4.76 -10.14 -10.42
N LEU A 30 -4.84 -8.82 -10.19
CA LEU A 30 -3.67 -7.93 -10.18
C LEU A 30 -3.78 -6.85 -9.12
N TYR A 31 -2.61 -6.41 -8.64
CA TYR A 31 -2.45 -5.38 -7.63
C TYR A 31 -1.56 -4.23 -8.10
N ARG A 32 -1.73 -3.08 -7.45
CA ARG A 32 -0.78 -1.95 -7.47
C ARG A 32 -0.60 -1.45 -6.05
N LEU A 33 0.60 -1.01 -5.69
CA LEU A 33 0.84 -0.34 -4.42
C LEU A 33 1.53 1.00 -4.68
N HIS A 34 0.84 2.07 -4.30
CA HIS A 34 1.36 3.44 -4.34
C HIS A 34 1.59 3.91 -2.91
N VAL A 35 2.77 4.47 -2.66
CA VAL A 35 3.19 4.98 -1.34
C VAL A 35 3.74 6.38 -1.50
N GLY A 36 3.31 7.28 -0.62
CA GLY A 36 3.77 8.67 -0.64
C GLY A 36 3.43 9.44 0.63
N THR A 37 3.85 10.69 0.66
CA THR A 37 3.70 11.59 1.83
C THR A 37 2.91 12.85 1.51
N THR A 38 2.53 13.06 0.24
CA THR A 38 1.88 14.31 -0.21
C THR A 38 0.35 14.21 -0.23
N GLY A 39 -0.24 13.27 0.53
CA GLY A 39 -1.68 13.01 0.59
C GLY A 39 -2.11 11.67 -0.03
N SER A 40 -3.41 11.36 0.08
CA SER A 40 -3.99 10.10 -0.41
C SER A 40 -3.75 9.87 -1.91
N GLY A 41 -3.29 8.68 -2.28
CA GLY A 41 -2.95 8.34 -3.66
C GLY A 41 -1.62 8.90 -4.17
N SER A 42 -0.86 9.61 -3.33
CA SER A 42 0.52 10.00 -3.66
C SER A 42 1.42 8.77 -3.87
N LYS A 43 2.48 8.96 -4.66
CA LYS A 43 3.34 7.87 -5.16
C LYS A 43 4.81 8.26 -5.26
N ASN A 44 5.21 9.29 -4.52
CA ASN A 44 6.57 9.84 -4.52
C ASN A 44 7.60 8.93 -3.83
N ILE A 45 7.17 7.99 -2.99
CA ILE A 45 8.05 6.98 -2.37
C ILE A 45 8.08 5.72 -3.22
N ARG A 46 6.90 5.19 -3.58
CA ARG A 46 6.79 3.98 -4.40
C ARG A 46 5.60 4.04 -5.35
N LYS A 47 5.81 3.58 -6.58
CA LYS A 47 4.77 3.32 -7.57
C LYS A 47 5.01 1.95 -8.21
N GLN A 48 4.39 0.90 -7.68
CA GLN A 48 4.45 -0.44 -8.26
C GLN A 48 3.09 -0.82 -8.86
N ASN A 49 3.07 -1.33 -10.09
CA ASN A 49 1.83 -1.68 -10.80
C ASN A 49 1.88 -3.09 -11.37
N GLY A 50 0.70 -3.72 -11.50
CA GLY A 50 0.47 -4.87 -12.39
C GLY A 50 1.17 -6.14 -11.93
N PHE A 51 1.16 -6.41 -10.63
CA PHE A 51 1.80 -7.59 -10.05
C PHE A 51 0.77 -8.47 -9.34
N THR A 52 1.09 -9.75 -9.16
CA THR A 52 0.19 -10.78 -8.60
C THR A 52 0.50 -11.12 -7.15
N GLN A 53 1.67 -10.73 -6.65
CA GLN A 53 2.05 -10.94 -5.25
C GLN A 53 1.17 -10.10 -4.32
N THR A 54 0.93 -10.61 -3.12
CA THR A 54 0.15 -9.92 -2.08
C THR A 54 1.03 -9.27 -1.01
N SER A 55 2.29 -9.02 -1.35
CA SER A 55 3.24 -8.29 -0.51
C SER A 55 4.17 -7.43 -1.35
N LEU A 56 4.65 -6.33 -0.76
CA LEU A 56 5.68 -5.49 -1.33
C LEU A 56 6.52 -4.85 -0.21
N THR A 57 7.83 -5.09 -0.24
CA THR A 57 8.79 -4.35 0.58
C THR A 57 9.09 -3.00 -0.05
N VAL A 58 8.93 -1.94 0.74
CA VAL A 58 9.18 -0.55 0.35
C VAL A 58 10.29 0.00 1.25
N THR A 59 11.36 0.47 0.63
CA THR A 59 12.48 1.13 1.30
C THR A 59 12.39 2.64 1.15
N GLY A 60 13.12 3.39 1.97
CA GLY A 60 13.13 4.85 1.93
C GLY A 60 11.84 5.48 2.43
N VAL A 61 11.07 4.77 3.25
CA VAL A 61 9.92 5.34 3.96
C VAL A 61 10.47 6.36 4.97
N PRO A 62 10.08 7.64 4.86
CA PRO A 62 10.50 8.65 5.82
C PRO A 62 9.85 8.38 7.19
N ILE A 63 10.65 8.55 8.23
CA ILE A 63 10.24 8.41 9.63
C ILE A 63 10.11 9.83 10.20
N ASN A 64 9.14 10.09 11.08
CA ASN A 64 8.85 11.41 11.66
C ASN A 64 8.31 12.49 10.67
N VAL A 65 7.61 12.11 9.59
CA VAL A 65 7.03 13.07 8.62
C VAL A 65 5.50 13.19 8.74
N ASN A 66 4.97 12.97 9.94
CA ASN A 66 3.55 12.88 10.30
C ASN A 66 2.82 11.70 9.67
N THR A 67 2.69 11.62 8.34
CA THR A 67 1.82 10.60 7.73
C THR A 67 2.34 10.10 6.39
N VAL A 68 2.38 8.78 6.26
CA VAL A 68 2.58 8.06 5.01
C VAL A 68 1.24 7.52 4.52
N TYR A 69 0.92 7.82 3.27
CA TYR A 69 -0.29 7.40 2.58
C TYR A 69 0.04 6.20 1.69
N VAL A 70 -0.77 5.15 1.80
CA VAL A 70 -0.63 3.91 1.03
C VAL A 70 -1.95 3.65 0.31
N ARG A 71 -1.91 3.52 -1.02
CA ARG A 71 -3.05 3.10 -1.83
C ARG A 71 -2.79 1.71 -2.39
N LEU A 72 -3.62 0.76 -1.96
CA LEU A 72 -3.70 -0.57 -2.57
C LEU A 72 -4.74 -0.53 -3.68
N TRP A 73 -4.30 -0.67 -4.93
CA TRP A 73 -5.20 -0.95 -6.03
C TRP A 73 -5.35 -2.44 -6.21
N TYR A 74 -6.54 -2.86 -6.61
CA TYR A 74 -6.84 -4.22 -7.00
C TYR A 74 -7.70 -4.23 -8.26
N ARG A 75 -7.54 -5.28 -9.06
CA ARG A 75 -8.26 -5.46 -10.30
C ARG A 75 -9.20 -6.63 -10.17
N THR A 76 -10.43 -6.47 -10.68
CA THR A 76 -11.41 -7.54 -10.84
C THR A 76 -11.89 -7.52 -12.28
N GLY A 77 -11.60 -8.56 -13.05
CA GLY A 77 -11.90 -8.60 -14.48
C GLY A 77 -11.10 -7.52 -15.24
N ALA A 78 -11.75 -6.46 -15.72
CA ALA A 78 -11.09 -5.32 -16.37
C ALA A 78 -11.07 -4.04 -15.51
N ASN A 79 -11.73 -4.07 -14.35
CA ASN A 79 -11.98 -2.88 -13.54
C ASN A 79 -10.96 -2.75 -12.41
N TRP A 80 -10.48 -1.54 -12.19
CA TRP A 80 -9.58 -1.21 -11.08
C TRP A 80 -10.35 -0.49 -9.98
N SER A 81 -10.18 -0.97 -8.76
CA SER A 81 -10.67 -0.34 -7.52
C SER A 81 -9.49 -0.13 -6.57
N PHE A 82 -9.69 0.65 -5.50
CA PHE A 82 -8.63 0.94 -4.54
C PHE A 82 -9.13 1.06 -3.11
N ILE A 83 -8.19 0.89 -2.18
CA ILE A 83 -8.35 1.15 -0.75
C ILE A 83 -7.18 2.01 -0.29
N ASP A 84 -7.50 3.08 0.44
CA ASP A 84 -6.52 3.98 1.04
C ASP A 84 -6.24 3.61 2.51
N TYR A 85 -4.98 3.73 2.89
CA TYR A 85 -4.48 3.59 4.25
C TYR A 85 -3.59 4.78 4.58
N ALA A 86 -3.65 5.20 5.84
CA ALA A 86 -2.75 6.20 6.40
C ALA A 86 -2.00 5.58 7.58
N TYR A 87 -0.69 5.81 7.63
CA TYR A 87 0.18 5.35 8.70
C TYR A 87 0.89 6.54 9.30
N GLN A 88 0.98 6.58 10.63
CA GLN A 88 1.86 7.52 11.30
C GLN A 88 3.31 7.06 11.14
N THR A 89 4.26 7.98 11.19
CA THR A 89 5.68 7.70 11.05
C THR A 89 6.49 8.51 12.03
#